data_AF-A0A7W7CX90-F1
#
_entry.id   AF-A0A7W7CX90-F1
#
_cell.length_a   1.000
_cell.length_b   1.000
_cell.length_c   1.000
_cell.angle_alpha   90.00
_cell.angle_beta   90.00
_cell.angle_gamma   90.00
#
_symmetry.space_group_name_H-M   'P 1'
#
loop_
_entity.id
_entity.type
_entity.pdbx_description
1 polymer ?
#
loop_
_entity_poly.entity_id
_entity_poly.type
_entity_poly.pdbx_seq_one_letter_code
_entity_poly.pdbx_strand_id
1 'polypeptide(L)'
;MVLVRDIEVMSMCEHHLLPFKGVAHIGYIPGPHGRITGLSKLARLVEVYARRPQVQERLTSQIADLLMAKLDARGAIVVLECEHLCMEMRGIRKVGARTVTSAVRGAYQTDAKVRAEAMALINAR
;
A
#
# COMPACT_ATOMS: atom_id res chain seq x y z
N MET A 1 -8.90 -11.67 9.02
CA MET A 1 -8.50 -10.92 7.81
C MET A 1 -7.37 -11.67 7.09
N VAL A 2 -6.98 -11.26 5.89
CA VAL A 2 -5.73 -11.69 5.23
C VAL A 2 -4.79 -10.49 5.17
N LEU A 3 -3.53 -10.65 5.53
CA LEU A 3 -2.51 -9.60 5.51
C LEU A 3 -1.21 -10.13 4.89
N VAL A 4 -0.66 -9.40 3.92
CA VAL A 4 0.67 -9.63 3.36
C VAL A 4 1.48 -8.37 3.61
N ARG A 5 2.66 -8.51 4.21
CA ARG A 5 3.57 -7.41 4.56
C ARG A 5 4.87 -7.53 3.78
N ASP A 6 5.61 -6.42 3.76
CA ASP A 6 6.96 -6.34 3.20
C ASP A 6 7.02 -6.68 1.70
N ILE A 7 5.97 -6.32 0.96
CA ILE A 7 5.97 -6.42 -0.50
C ILE A 7 6.84 -5.29 -1.04
N GLU A 8 7.92 -5.61 -1.74
CA GLU A 8 8.80 -4.60 -2.33
C GLU A 8 8.05 -3.66 -3.29
N VAL A 9 8.32 -2.37 -3.19
CA VAL A 9 7.79 -1.32 -4.06
C VAL A 9 8.96 -0.58 -4.69
N MET A 10 8.93 -0.44 -6.01
CA MET A 10 9.80 0.48 -6.75
C MET A 10 8.97 1.20 -7.81
N SER A 11 9.05 2.52 -7.84
CA SER A 11 8.32 3.36 -8.79
C SER A 11 9.08 4.67 -9.05
N MET A 12 8.52 5.53 -9.88
CA MET A 12 9.11 6.81 -10.29
C MET A 12 8.21 7.95 -9.84
N CYS A 13 8.74 8.93 -9.12
CA CYS A 13 8.00 10.12 -8.73
C CYS A 13 7.66 10.94 -9.97
N GLU A 14 6.37 11.25 -10.20
CA GLU A 14 5.95 11.95 -11.43
C GLU A 14 6.46 13.39 -11.54
N HIS A 15 6.79 14.03 -10.43
CA HIS A 15 7.28 15.41 -10.42
C HIS A 15 8.71 15.58 -10.95
N HIS A 16 9.54 14.54 -10.78
CA HIS A 16 10.98 14.64 -11.03
C HIS A 16 11.54 13.47 -11.83
N LEU A 17 10.71 12.47 -12.11
CA LEU A 17 11.13 11.21 -12.76
C LEU A 17 12.36 10.62 -12.06
N LEU A 18 12.35 10.66 -10.73
CA LEU A 18 13.35 10.03 -9.88
C LEU A 18 12.70 8.89 -9.10
N PRO A 19 13.44 7.80 -8.83
CA PRO A 19 12.87 6.65 -8.14
C PRO A 19 12.37 6.98 -6.73
N PHE A 20 11.34 6.25 -6.30
CA PHE A 20 11.08 6.02 -4.89
C PHE A 20 10.93 4.52 -4.67
N LYS A 21 11.41 4.05 -3.52
CA LYS A 21 11.48 2.62 -3.19
C LYS A 21 11.07 2.37 -1.75
N GLY A 22 10.57 1.18 -1.46
CA GLY A 22 10.16 0.83 -0.12
C GLY A 22 9.34 -0.44 -0.07
N VAL A 23 8.37 -0.49 0.84
CA VAL A 23 7.52 -1.64 1.05
C VAL A 23 6.04 -1.26 1.07
N ALA A 24 5.19 -2.21 0.65
CA ALA A 24 3.75 -2.18 0.79
C ALA A 24 3.29 -3.30 1.73
N HIS A 25 2.33 -2.96 2.58
CA HIS A 25 1.58 -3.88 3.41
C HIS A 25 0.12 -3.83 2.95
N ILE A 26 -0.44 -4.99 2.62
CA ILE A 26 -1.77 -5.11 2.04
C ILE A 26 -2.60 -6.09 2.87
N GLY A 27 -3.66 -5.56 3.49
CA GLY A 27 -4.66 -6.34 4.21
C GLY A 27 -6.04 -6.23 3.58
N TYR A 28 -6.82 -7.30 3.63
CA TYR A 28 -8.23 -7.28 3.28
C TYR A 28 -9.06 -8.28 4.09
N ILE A 29 -10.35 -8.03 4.19
CA ILE A 29 -11.33 -8.92 4.81
C ILE A 29 -12.19 -9.49 3.68
N PRO A 30 -12.19 -10.83 3.47
CA PRO A 30 -13.03 -11.46 2.46
C PRO A 30 -14.51 -11.05 2.58
N GLY A 31 -15.13 -10.93 1.40
CA GLY A 31 -16.57 -10.71 1.20
C GLY A 31 -17.45 -11.79 1.84
N PRO A 32 -18.78 -11.60 1.83
CA PRO A 32 -19.74 -12.64 2.23
C PRO A 32 -19.56 -13.96 1.46
N HIS A 33 -19.12 -13.87 0.20
CA HIS A 33 -18.86 -15.03 -0.67
C HIS A 33 -17.49 -15.70 -0.42
N GLY A 34 -16.70 -15.20 0.53
CA GLY A 34 -15.41 -15.81 0.89
C GLY A 34 -14.35 -15.75 -0.22
N ARG A 35 -14.46 -14.85 -1.20
CA ARG A 35 -13.51 -14.74 -2.31
C ARG A 35 -12.11 -14.37 -1.77
N ILE A 36 -11.14 -15.22 -2.08
CA ILE A 36 -9.73 -15.06 -1.73
C ILE A 36 -8.91 -14.98 -3.02
N THR A 37 -7.89 -14.14 -3.02
CA THR A 37 -6.90 -14.06 -4.11
C THR A 37 -5.60 -14.75 -3.72
N GLY A 38 -4.89 -15.30 -4.71
CA GLY A 38 -3.54 -15.84 -4.49
C GLY A 38 -2.56 -14.74 -4.08
N LEU A 39 -1.65 -15.05 -3.15
CA LEU A 39 -0.71 -14.07 -2.58
C LEU A 39 0.14 -13.38 -3.66
N SER A 40 0.58 -14.13 -4.68
CA SER A 40 1.35 -13.58 -5.81
C SER A 40 0.58 -12.52 -6.62
N LYS A 41 -0.76 -12.53 -6.60
CA LYS A 41 -1.57 -11.50 -7.26
C LYS A 41 -1.54 -10.17 -6.51
N LEU A 42 -1.34 -10.17 -5.19
CA LEU A 42 -1.18 -8.94 -4.40
C LEU A 42 0.16 -8.27 -4.70
N ALA A 43 1.24 -9.05 -4.82
CA ALA A 43 2.53 -8.52 -5.26
C ALA A 43 2.45 -7.95 -6.69
N ARG A 44 1.83 -8.68 -7.62
CA ARG A 44 1.60 -8.20 -9.00
C ARG A 44 0.76 -6.93 -9.05
N LEU A 45 -0.22 -6.78 -8.16
CA LEU A 45 -1.05 -5.59 -8.06
C LEU A 45 -0.21 -4.34 -7.75
N VAL A 46 0.71 -4.46 -6.79
CA VAL A 46 1.67 -3.40 -6.45
C VAL A 46 2.51 -3.05 -7.66
N GLU A 47 3.12 -4.06 -8.31
CA GLU A 47 3.97 -3.83 -9.48
C GLU A 47 3.24 -3.13 -10.63
N VAL A 48 2.03 -3.58 -10.97
CA VAL A 48 1.26 -3.01 -12.09
C VAL A 48 0.98 -1.53 -11.88
N TYR A 49 0.61 -1.13 -10.66
CA TYR A 49 0.39 0.29 -10.38
C TYR A 49 1.69 1.07 -10.21
N ALA A 50 2.78 0.44 -9.76
CA ALA A 50 4.06 1.09 -9.53
C ALA A 50 4.86 1.34 -10.83
N ARG A 51 4.63 0.58 -11.90
CA ARG A 51 5.35 0.69 -13.19
C ARG A 51 4.91 1.87 -14.07
N ARG A 52 4.81 3.06 -13.49
CA ARG A 52 4.56 4.34 -14.18
C ARG A 52 4.97 5.52 -13.29
N PRO A 53 5.10 6.74 -13.82
CA PRO A 53 5.16 7.95 -12.99
C PRO A 53 4.00 7.97 -12.00
N GLN A 54 4.31 8.18 -10.72
CA GLN A 54 3.37 8.05 -9.62
C GLN A 54 3.53 9.12 -8.54
N VAL A 55 2.45 9.20 -7.76
CA VAL A 55 2.38 9.82 -6.43
C VAL A 55 2.07 8.70 -5.44
N GLN A 56 2.80 8.61 -4.33
CA GLN A 56 2.70 7.48 -3.38
C GLN A 56 1.27 7.34 -2.80
N GLU A 57 0.63 8.46 -2.51
CA GLU A 57 -0.74 8.58 -2.02
C GLU A 57 -1.75 7.98 -3.02
N ARG A 58 -1.54 8.28 -4.32
CA ARG A 58 -2.36 7.76 -5.41
C ARG A 58 -2.16 6.26 -5.58
N LEU A 59 -0.91 5.80 -5.59
CA LEU A 59 -0.56 4.38 -5.65
C LEU A 59 -1.24 3.60 -4.51
N THR A 60 -1.14 4.11 -3.28
CA THR A 60 -1.76 3.51 -2.08
C THR A 60 -3.27 3.38 -2.22
N SER A 61 -3.95 4.44 -2.67
CA SER A 61 -5.40 4.44 -2.84
C SER A 61 -5.85 3.50 -3.96
N GLN A 62 -5.15 3.50 -5.10
CA GLN A 62 -5.47 2.64 -6.25
C GLN A 62 -5.44 1.15 -5.90
N ILE A 63 -4.46 0.73 -5.10
CA ILE A 63 -4.36 -0.65 -4.62
C ILE A 63 -5.57 -1.00 -3.75
N ALA A 64 -5.91 -0.15 -2.77
CA ALA A 64 -7.04 -0.38 -1.87
C ALA A 64 -8.38 -0.44 -2.63
N ASP A 65 -8.60 0.47 -3.57
CA ASP A 65 -9.81 0.53 -4.38
C ASP A 65 -9.97 -0.71 -5.27
N LEU A 66 -8.87 -1.18 -5.89
CA LEU A 66 -8.95 -2.37 -6.73
C LEU A 66 -9.24 -3.64 -5.92
N LEU A 67 -8.72 -3.75 -4.68
CA LEU A 67 -9.05 -4.87 -3.80
C LEU A 67 -10.54 -4.92 -3.47
N MET A 68 -11.13 -3.79 -3.12
CA MET A 68 -12.57 -3.68 -2.90
C MET A 68 -13.34 -4.10 -4.15
N ALA A 69 -13.00 -3.54 -5.31
CA ALA A 69 -13.73 -3.77 -6.55
C ALA A 69 -13.60 -5.19 -7.11
N LYS A 70 -12.41 -5.82 -7.04
CA LYS A 70 -12.17 -7.14 -7.65
C LYS A 70 -12.49 -8.31 -6.74
N LEU A 71 -12.31 -8.14 -5.43
CA LEU A 71 -12.54 -9.21 -4.45
C LEU A 71 -13.90 -9.11 -3.77
N ASP A 72 -14.65 -8.02 -4.00
CA ASP A 72 -15.86 -7.71 -3.23
C ASP A 72 -15.56 -7.79 -1.72
N ALA A 73 -14.41 -7.20 -1.35
CA ALA A 73 -13.91 -7.28 0.01
C ALA A 73 -14.80 -6.46 0.95
N ARG A 74 -15.01 -6.93 2.18
CA ARG A 74 -15.70 -6.15 3.21
C ARG A 74 -14.86 -4.99 3.74
N GLY A 75 -13.55 -5.06 3.56
CA GLY A 75 -12.63 -3.99 3.89
C GLY A 75 -11.26 -4.25 3.31
N ALA A 76 -10.54 -3.18 3.00
CA ALA A 76 -9.14 -3.20 2.59
C ALA A 76 -8.33 -2.18 3.39
N ILE A 77 -7.08 -2.51 3.71
CA ILE A 77 -6.10 -1.63 4.31
C ILE A 77 -4.79 -1.77 3.54
N VAL A 78 -4.24 -0.65 3.10
CA VAL A 78 -2.96 -0.61 2.39
C VAL A 78 -2.09 0.41 3.08
N VAL A 79 -0.85 0.05 3.40
CA VAL A 79 0.16 0.96 3.95
C VAL A 79 1.40 0.86 3.08
N LEU A 80 1.90 1.98 2.57
CA LEU A 80 3.18 2.06 1.88
C LEU A 80 4.14 2.88 2.72
N GLU A 81 5.39 2.42 2.81
CA GLU A 81 6.49 3.16 3.42
C GLU A 81 7.66 3.20 2.44
N CYS A 82 8.00 4.40 1.94
CA CYS A 82 9.00 4.57 0.89
C CYS A 82 9.96 5.73 1.15
N GLU A 83 11.18 5.58 0.66
CA GLU A 83 12.21 6.62 0.51
C GLU A 83 12.13 7.19 -0.90
N HIS A 84 12.30 8.51 -1.02
CA HIS A 84 12.13 9.24 -2.28
C HIS A 84 13.43 9.90 -2.71
N LEU A 85 14.04 9.42 -3.82
CA LEU A 85 15.32 9.98 -4.28
C LEU A 85 15.19 11.46 -4.67
N CYS A 86 14.00 11.92 -5.05
CA CYS A 86 13.74 13.33 -5.32
C CYS A 86 13.96 14.23 -4.08
N MET A 87 13.87 13.68 -2.87
CA MET A 87 14.18 14.37 -1.61
C MET A 87 15.62 14.11 -1.13
N GLU A 88 16.21 12.98 -1.50
CA GLU A 88 17.53 12.58 -1.00
C GLU A 88 18.69 13.13 -1.83
N MET A 89 18.60 13.06 -3.16
CA MET A 89 19.74 13.35 -4.02
C MET A 89 19.80 14.82 -4.49
N ARG A 90 18.72 15.57 -4.30
CA ARG A 90 18.60 16.95 -4.77
C ARG A 90 17.82 17.83 -3.80
N GLY A 91 17.89 19.15 -4.03
CA GLY A 91 17.17 20.14 -3.23
C GLY A 91 17.54 20.03 -1.75
N ILE A 92 16.55 19.62 -0.94
CA ILE A 92 16.60 19.60 0.54
C ILE A 92 17.48 18.49 1.13
N ARG A 93 17.83 17.44 0.35
CA ARG A 93 18.78 16.37 0.70
C ARG A 93 18.53 15.69 2.05
N LYS A 94 17.33 15.13 2.23
CA LYS A 94 16.93 14.41 3.47
C LYS A 94 17.04 12.91 3.30
N VAL A 95 18.27 12.42 3.36
CA VAL A 95 18.61 10.98 3.28
C VAL A 95 17.94 10.21 4.43
N GLY A 96 17.32 9.08 4.12
CA GLY A 96 16.68 8.19 5.09
C GLY A 96 15.30 8.67 5.57
N ALA A 97 14.79 9.79 5.04
CA ALA A 97 13.43 10.23 5.33
C ALA A 97 12.44 9.30 4.62
N ARG A 98 11.53 8.70 5.40
CA ARG A 98 10.51 7.78 4.89
C ARG A 98 9.14 8.46 4.87
N THR A 99 8.44 8.33 3.76
CA THR A 99 7.05 8.75 3.62
C THR A 99 6.15 7.56 3.84
N VAL A 100 5.21 7.68 4.77
CA VAL A 100 4.21 6.63 5.07
C VAL A 100 2.84 7.11 4.60
N THR A 101 2.19 6.31 3.77
CA THR A 101 0.83 6.56 3.28
C THR A 101 -0.06 5.38 3.65
N SER A 102 -1.34 5.66 3.94
CA SER A 102 -2.31 4.60 4.18
C SER A 102 -3.63 4.88 3.47
N ALA A 103 -4.29 3.80 3.04
CA ALA A 103 -5.65 3.83 2.52
C ALA A 103 -6.47 2.72 3.19
N VAL A 104 -7.60 3.11 3.78
CA VAL A 104 -8.56 2.19 4.40
C VAL A 104 -9.90 2.28 3.68
N ARG A 105 -10.60 1.15 3.56
CA ARG A 105 -11.93 1.02 2.96
C ARG A 105 -12.79 0.05 3.77
N GLY A 106 -14.11 0.21 3.68
CA GLY A 106 -15.08 -0.70 4.27
C GLY A 106 -14.90 -0.85 5.79
N ALA A 107 -14.87 -2.09 6.28
CA ALA A 107 -14.77 -2.39 7.71
C ALA A 107 -13.59 -1.71 8.41
N TYR A 108 -12.44 -1.53 7.74
CA TYR A 108 -11.30 -0.82 8.33
C TYR A 108 -11.54 0.68 8.50
N GLN A 109 -12.46 1.28 7.75
CA GLN A 109 -12.84 2.68 7.87
C GLN A 109 -13.84 2.87 9.02
N THR A 110 -14.80 1.96 9.17
CA THR A 110 -15.91 2.07 10.13
C THR A 110 -15.61 1.46 11.50
N ASP A 111 -14.72 0.48 11.60
CA ASP A 111 -14.38 -0.21 12.85
C ASP A 111 -12.93 0.07 13.26
N ALA A 112 -12.77 0.85 14.34
CA ALA A 112 -11.48 1.20 14.88
C ALA A 112 -10.71 0.00 15.48
N LYS A 113 -11.40 -1.01 16.01
CA LYS A 113 -10.76 -2.19 16.62
C LYS A 113 -10.14 -3.06 15.54
N VAL A 114 -10.88 -3.31 14.47
CA VAL A 114 -10.40 -4.07 13.30
C VAL A 114 -9.21 -3.36 12.64
N ARG A 115 -9.26 -2.02 12.55
CA ARG A 115 -8.12 -1.22 12.07
C ARG A 115 -6.91 -1.29 13.01
N ALA A 116 -7.12 -1.21 14.32
CA ALA A 116 -6.04 -1.31 15.30
C ALA A 116 -5.35 -2.67 15.26
N GLU A 117 -6.12 -3.76 15.12
CA GLU A 117 -5.58 -5.12 14.96
C GLU A 117 -4.66 -5.22 13.73
N ALA A 118 -5.12 -4.72 12.57
CA ALA A 118 -4.31 -4.73 11.35
C ALA A 118 -3.05 -3.88 11.47
N MET A 119 -3.15 -2.67 12.04
CA MET A 119 -2.00 -1.79 12.25
C MET A 119 -0.98 -2.40 13.23
N ALA A 120 -1.44 -3.12 14.26
CA ALA A 120 -0.56 -3.83 15.18
C ALA A 120 0.25 -4.92 14.45
N LEU A 121 -0.39 -5.69 13.55
CA LEU A 121 0.29 -6.71 12.74
C LEU A 121 1.25 -6.11 11.71
N ILE A 122 0.90 -4.95 11.11
CA ILE A 122 1.78 -4.24 10.18
C ILE A 122 3.05 -3.75 10.90
N ASN A 123 2.89 -3.23 12.13
CA ASN A 123 3.98 -2.66 12.91
C ASN A 123 4.77 -3.70 13.74
N ALA A 124 4.28 -4.93 13.87
CA ALA A 124 4.98 -6.00 14.57
C ALA A 124 6.27 -6.34 13.81
N ARG A 125 7.43 -5.94 14.35
CA ARG A 125 8.73 -6.22 13.72
C ARG A 125 9.10 -7.69 13.88
#